data_AF-A0A7S4KYX9-F1
#
_entry.id   AF-A0A7S4KYX9-F1
#
_cell.length_a   1.000
_cell.length_b   1.000
_cell.length_c   1.000
_cell.angle_alpha   90.00
_cell.angle_beta   90.00
_cell.angle_gamma   90.00
#
_symmetry.space_group_name_H-M   'P 1'
#
loop_
_entity.id
_entity.type
_entity.pdbx_description
1 polymer ?
#
loop_
_entity_poly.entity_id
_entity_poly.type
_entity_poly.pdbx_seq_one_letter_code
_entity_poly.pdbx_strand_id
1 'polypeptide(L)'
;MASVVKYSFPLTRCKTVHFVRHAEATSNQAAKGLEGEARNAAYDDPRWFDARLSPEGEEQCNDLLASSKDISYSLVIISPLTRALQTLKLGLRVPEHTRIVALETARERKGLHPCDSRRSREILQAEYPDVMAASCDS
;
A
#
# COMPACT_ATOMS: atom_id res chain seq x y z
N MET A 1 -30.99 -29.09 20.14
CA MET A 1 -29.53 -29.33 20.19
C MET A 1 -28.94 -28.83 18.88
N ALA A 2 -28.10 -27.79 18.91
CA ALA A 2 -27.36 -27.34 17.73
C ALA A 2 -25.91 -27.83 17.89
N SER A 3 -25.48 -28.76 17.05
CA SER A 3 -24.08 -29.17 16.97
C SER A 3 -23.32 -28.11 16.19
N VAL A 4 -22.39 -27.44 16.85
CA VAL A 4 -21.40 -26.59 16.17
C VAL A 4 -20.37 -27.54 15.56
N VAL A 5 -20.45 -27.76 14.25
CA VAL A 5 -19.41 -28.49 13.52
C VAL A 5 -18.21 -27.56 13.37
N LYS A 6 -17.16 -27.82 14.16
CA LYS A 6 -15.86 -27.17 14.00
C LYS A 6 -15.10 -27.90 12.90
N TYR A 7 -14.91 -27.24 11.76
CA TYR A 7 -13.97 -27.68 10.74
C TYR A 7 -12.59 -27.11 11.05
N SER A 8 -11.58 -27.97 11.15
CA SER A 8 -10.17 -27.57 11.13
C SER A 8 -9.60 -27.87 9.75
N PHE A 9 -9.18 -26.83 9.03
CA PHE A 9 -8.44 -26.99 7.79
C PHE A 9 -6.94 -26.93 8.10
N PRO A 10 -6.14 -27.90 7.63
CA PRO A 10 -4.69 -27.78 7.75
C PRO A 10 -4.23 -26.57 6.94
N LEU A 11 -3.30 -25.78 7.48
CA LEU A 11 -2.79 -24.55 6.82
C LEU A 11 -2.25 -24.83 5.41
N THR A 12 -1.76 -26.04 5.16
CA THR A 12 -1.30 -26.51 3.83
C THR A 12 -2.39 -26.53 2.76
N ARG A 13 -3.67 -26.47 3.14
CA ARG A 13 -4.83 -26.40 2.23
C ARG A 13 -5.50 -25.04 2.21
N CYS A 14 -4.93 -24.05 2.91
CA CYS A 14 -5.44 -22.71 2.98
C CYS A 14 -4.57 -21.75 2.16
N LYS A 15 -5.18 -20.65 1.69
CA LYS A 15 -4.43 -19.49 1.21
C LYS A 15 -4.36 -18.49 2.35
N THR A 16 -3.15 -18.02 2.64
CA THR A 16 -2.94 -16.92 3.58
C THR A 16 -2.90 -15.62 2.80
N VAL A 17 -3.68 -14.63 3.26
CA VAL A 17 -3.71 -13.29 2.67
C VAL A 17 -3.24 -12.30 3.73
N HIS A 18 -2.22 -11.53 3.39
CA HIS A 18 -1.69 -10.47 4.25
C HIS A 18 -2.19 -9.11 3.74
N PHE A 19 -2.71 -8.29 4.65
CA PHE A 19 -3.10 -6.92 4.36
C PHE A 19 -2.09 -5.98 4.99
N VAL A 20 -1.53 -5.10 4.16
CA VAL A 20 -0.53 -4.10 4.58
C VAL A 20 -1.02 -2.74 4.10
N ARG A 21 -1.17 -1.80 5.03
CA ARG A 21 -1.39 -0.39 4.70
C ARG A 21 -0.05 0.25 4.34
N HIS A 22 -0.06 1.24 3.46
CA HIS A 22 1.13 2.08 3.26
C HIS A 22 1.58 2.71 4.58
N ALA A 23 2.88 2.95 4.71
CA ALA A 23 3.46 3.68 5.84
C ALA A 23 3.05 5.17 5.81
N GLU A 24 3.40 5.93 6.85
CA GLU A 24 3.06 7.35 6.97
C GLU A 24 3.54 8.14 5.73
N ALA A 25 2.62 8.85 5.08
CA ALA A 25 2.95 9.80 4.03
C ALA A 25 3.13 11.21 4.59
N THR A 26 3.82 12.07 3.84
CA THR A 26 3.97 13.50 4.16
C THR A 26 2.64 14.22 4.39
N SER A 27 1.58 13.82 3.69
CA SER A 27 0.22 14.33 3.93
C SER A 27 -0.35 13.88 5.27
N ASN A 28 -0.05 12.65 5.72
CA ASN A 28 -0.46 12.17 7.03
C ASN A 28 0.29 12.90 8.16
N GLN A 29 1.58 13.16 7.95
CA GLN A 29 2.40 13.96 8.88
C GLN A 29 1.83 15.37 9.03
N ALA A 30 1.45 16.03 7.93
CA ALA A 30 0.85 17.37 7.95
C ALA A 30 -0.50 17.43 8.68
N ALA A 31 -1.28 16.35 8.63
CA ALA A 31 -2.58 16.25 9.29
C ALA A 31 -2.50 15.71 10.74
N LYS A 32 -1.29 15.46 11.26
CA LYS A 32 -1.08 14.82 12.56
C LYS A 32 -1.51 15.75 13.69
N GLY A 33 -2.33 15.24 14.61
CA GLY A 33 -2.87 16.02 15.72
C GLY A 33 -4.02 16.97 15.34
N LEU A 34 -4.44 16.99 14.08
CA LEU A 34 -5.63 17.72 13.63
C LEU A 34 -6.85 16.79 13.62
N GLU A 35 -8.03 17.36 13.85
CA GLU A 35 -9.31 16.64 13.82
C GLU A 35 -10.37 17.40 13.02
N GLY A 36 -11.44 16.71 12.63
CA GLY A 36 -12.59 17.28 11.93
C GLY A 36 -12.21 18.04 10.66
N GLU A 37 -12.78 19.23 10.50
CA GLU A 37 -12.56 20.10 9.34
C GLU A 37 -11.10 20.53 9.18
N ALA A 38 -10.39 20.79 10.28
CA ALA A 38 -8.99 21.19 10.24
C ALA A 38 -8.11 20.08 9.64
N ARG A 39 -8.42 18.82 9.96
CA ARG A 39 -7.71 17.67 9.39
C ARG A 39 -7.99 17.53 7.89
N ASN A 40 -9.24 17.69 7.47
CA ASN A 40 -9.61 17.62 6.06
C ASN A 40 -8.93 18.74 5.25
N ALA A 41 -8.95 19.96 5.78
CA ALA A 41 -8.27 21.10 5.15
C ALA A 41 -6.76 20.89 5.01
N ALA A 42 -6.11 20.20 5.97
CA ALA A 42 -4.69 19.85 5.86
C ALA A 42 -4.41 18.86 4.72
N TYR A 43 -5.35 17.96 4.41
CA TYR A 43 -5.23 17.04 3.27
C TYR A 43 -5.51 17.71 1.93
N ASP A 44 -6.28 18.79 1.89
CA ASP A 44 -6.67 19.50 0.67
C ASP A 44 -5.55 20.37 0.06
N ASP A 45 -4.38 20.43 0.69
CA ASP A 45 -3.22 21.12 0.15
C ASP A 45 -2.71 20.40 -1.13
N PRO A 46 -2.65 21.09 -2.29
CA PRO A 46 -2.18 20.52 -3.55
C PRO A 46 -0.75 19.97 -3.50
N ARG A 47 0.09 20.43 -2.56
CA ARG A 47 1.45 19.91 -2.37
C ARG A 47 1.48 18.43 -2.00
N TRP A 48 0.36 17.90 -1.50
CA TRP A 48 0.21 16.49 -1.17
C TRP A 48 -0.24 15.61 -2.34
N PHE A 49 -0.30 16.14 -3.56
CA PHE A 49 -0.61 15.36 -4.75
C PHE A 49 0.30 14.12 -4.84
N ASP A 50 -0.32 12.92 -4.87
CA ASP A 50 0.36 11.62 -4.85
C ASP A 50 1.50 11.54 -3.81
N ALA A 51 1.20 11.99 -2.59
CA ALA A 51 2.17 12.14 -1.51
C ALA A 51 3.11 10.93 -1.33
N ARG A 52 4.40 11.23 -1.21
CA ARG A 52 5.47 10.28 -0.83
C ARG A 52 5.45 9.99 0.67
N LEU A 53 6.15 8.93 1.08
CA LEU A 53 6.42 8.61 2.48
C LEU A 53 7.14 9.78 3.19
N SER A 54 6.82 9.98 4.47
CA SER A 54 7.61 10.82 5.37
C SER A 54 8.87 10.05 5.82
N PRO A 55 9.88 10.73 6.40
CA PRO A 55 11.01 10.04 7.03
C PRO A 55 10.58 8.99 8.05
N GLU A 56 9.58 9.30 8.88
CA GLU A 56 9.00 8.36 9.84
C GLU A 56 8.29 7.18 9.13
N GLY A 57 7.69 7.42 7.97
CA GLY A 57 7.13 6.36 7.12
C GLY A 57 8.20 5.41 6.56
N GLU A 58 9.39 5.91 6.25
CA GLU A 58 10.52 5.07 5.85
C GLU A 58 11.03 4.21 7.03
N GLU A 59 11.06 4.76 8.24
CA GLU A 59 11.36 3.99 9.46
C GLU A 59 10.34 2.86 9.70
N GLN A 60 9.05 3.15 9.54
CA GLN A 60 7.98 2.13 9.60
C GLN A 60 8.17 1.02 8.57
N CYS A 61 8.74 1.33 7.40
CA CYS A 61 9.08 0.30 6.40
C CYS A 61 10.18 -0.63 6.91
N ASN A 62 11.17 -0.15 7.66
CA ASN A 62 12.19 -1.02 8.24
C ASN A 62 11.60 -2.01 9.25
N ASP A 63 10.62 -1.58 10.05
CA ASP A 63 9.90 -2.46 10.98
C ASP A 63 9.05 -3.51 10.24
N LEU A 64 8.39 -3.10 9.14
CA LEU A 64 7.66 -4.01 8.26
C LEU A 64 8.60 -5.05 7.64
N LEU A 65 9.79 -4.63 7.22
CA LEU A 65 10.78 -5.52 6.62
C LEU A 65 11.25 -6.59 7.62
N ALA A 66 11.49 -6.18 8.87
CA ALA A 66 11.91 -7.08 9.94
C ALA A 66 10.82 -8.11 10.28
N SER A 67 9.56 -7.66 10.34
CA SER A 67 8.41 -8.51 10.72
C SER A 67 7.91 -9.42 9.59
N SER A 68 8.19 -9.07 8.33
CA SER A 68 7.70 -9.81 7.15
C SER A 68 8.76 -10.68 6.47
N LYS A 69 9.98 -10.76 7.02
CA LYS A 69 11.14 -11.44 6.43
C LYS A 69 10.93 -12.92 6.09
N ASP A 70 10.06 -13.60 6.83
CA ASP A 70 9.82 -15.05 6.71
C ASP A 70 8.58 -15.36 5.84
N ILE A 71 7.93 -14.34 5.29
CA ILE A 71 6.77 -14.50 4.42
C ILE A 71 7.23 -14.80 3.00
N SER A 72 6.72 -15.89 2.43
CA SER A 72 6.89 -16.22 1.01
C SER A 72 5.67 -15.75 0.22
N TYR A 73 5.89 -14.86 -0.74
CA TYR A 73 4.84 -14.27 -1.56
C TYR A 73 4.69 -15.05 -2.88
N SER A 74 3.47 -15.43 -3.21
CA SER A 74 3.14 -15.97 -4.55
C SER A 74 2.52 -14.92 -5.47
N LEU A 75 1.93 -13.87 -4.89
CA LEU A 75 1.28 -12.76 -5.56
C LEU A 75 1.30 -11.53 -4.64
N VAL A 76 1.59 -10.36 -5.21
CA VAL A 76 1.44 -9.07 -4.55
C VAL A 76 0.45 -8.23 -5.36
N ILE A 77 -0.61 -7.76 -4.70
CA ILE A 77 -1.55 -6.79 -5.27
C ILE A 77 -1.30 -5.46 -4.58
N ILE A 78 -1.16 -4.38 -5.36
CA ILE A 78 -0.75 -3.09 -4.82
C ILE A 78 -1.53 -1.92 -5.41
N SER A 79 -1.76 -0.90 -4.58
CA SER A 79 -2.23 0.40 -5.02
C SER A 79 -1.14 1.11 -5.85
N PRO A 80 -1.47 1.69 -7.01
CA PRO A 80 -0.51 2.43 -7.81
C PRO A 80 -0.18 3.84 -7.25
N LEU A 81 -0.58 4.17 -6.02
CA LEU A 81 -0.18 5.41 -5.34
C LEU A 81 1.27 5.33 -4.84
N THR A 82 1.99 6.45 -4.92
CA THR A 82 3.44 6.50 -4.67
C THR A 82 3.83 6.01 -3.29
N ARG A 83 3.12 6.43 -2.23
CA ARG A 83 3.33 5.93 -0.87
C ARG A 83 3.23 4.40 -0.75
N ALA A 84 2.30 3.77 -1.47
CA ALA A 84 2.16 2.31 -1.44
C ALA A 84 3.33 1.63 -2.16
N LEU A 85 3.70 2.15 -3.35
CA LEU A 85 4.86 1.67 -4.11
C LEU A 85 6.16 1.78 -3.30
N GLN A 86 6.36 2.89 -2.58
CA GLN A 86 7.51 3.07 -1.68
C GLN A 86 7.48 2.08 -0.52
N THR A 87 6.32 1.86 0.13
CA THR A 87 6.19 0.88 1.20
C THR A 87 6.51 -0.54 0.73
N LEU A 88 6.10 -0.93 -0.48
CA LEU A 88 6.48 -2.21 -1.06
C LEU A 88 8.00 -2.33 -1.25
N LYS A 89 8.62 -1.32 -1.85
CA LYS A 89 10.05 -1.33 -2.18
C LYS A 89 10.95 -1.30 -0.96
N LEU A 90 10.58 -0.54 0.07
CA LEU A 90 11.39 -0.35 1.28
C LEU A 90 11.05 -1.38 2.35
N GLY A 91 9.78 -1.75 2.47
CA GLY A 91 9.26 -2.51 3.60
C GLY A 91 9.07 -3.99 3.37
N LEU A 92 9.19 -4.50 2.13
CA LEU A 92 8.98 -5.92 1.83
C LEU A 92 10.12 -6.49 0.99
N ARG A 93 10.57 -7.70 1.36
CA ARG A 93 11.43 -8.52 0.49
C ARG A 93 10.57 -9.34 -0.44
N VAL A 94 10.30 -8.81 -1.62
CA VAL A 94 9.58 -9.51 -2.67
C VAL A 94 10.59 -10.17 -3.62
N PRO A 95 10.63 -11.51 -3.71
CA PRO A 95 11.49 -12.20 -4.67
C PRO A 95 11.19 -11.77 -6.12
N GLU A 96 12.20 -11.70 -6.99
CA GLU A 96 12.06 -11.24 -8.38
C GLU A 96 11.03 -12.05 -9.20
N HIS A 97 10.87 -13.34 -8.89
CA HIS A 97 9.90 -14.21 -9.57
C HIS A 97 8.45 -14.03 -9.06
N THR A 98 8.24 -13.21 -8.03
CA THR A 98 6.91 -12.96 -7.49
C THR A 98 6.13 -12.12 -8.47
N ARG A 99 4.91 -12.57 -8.79
CA ARG A 99 4.00 -11.76 -9.60
C ARG A 99 3.53 -10.56 -8.78
N ILE A 100 3.76 -9.35 -9.30
CA ILE A 100 3.25 -8.09 -8.74
C ILE A 100 2.21 -7.54 -9.71
N VAL A 101 1.08 -7.06 -9.20
CA VAL A 101 0.00 -6.46 -10.00
C VAL A 101 -0.44 -5.17 -9.33
N ALA A 102 -0.26 -4.04 -10.03
CA ALA A 102 -0.79 -2.76 -9.61
C ALA A 102 -2.25 -2.61 -10.06
N LEU A 103 -3.16 -2.38 -9.12
CA LEU A 103 -4.60 -2.28 -9.37
C LEU A 103 -5.16 -0.94 -8.89
N GLU A 104 -5.83 -0.22 -9.79
CA GLU A 104 -6.56 1.02 -9.46
C GLU A 104 -7.66 0.80 -8.41
N THR A 105 -8.24 -0.41 -8.36
CA THR A 105 -9.25 -0.80 -7.35
C THR A 105 -8.66 -1.01 -5.95
N ALA A 106 -7.34 -1.14 -5.82
CA ALA A 106 -6.66 -1.24 -4.53
C ALA A 106 -6.32 0.13 -3.93
N ARG A 107 -6.66 1.23 -4.61
CA ARG A 107 -6.46 2.59 -4.07
C ARG A 107 -7.41 2.87 -2.91
N GLU A 108 -7.02 3.84 -2.11
CA GLU A 108 -7.90 4.51 -1.14
C GLU A 108 -9.10 5.16 -1.86
N ARG A 109 -9.99 5.81 -1.12
CA ARG A 109 -11.14 6.57 -1.66
C ARG A 109 -10.72 7.52 -2.80
N LYS A 110 -11.00 7.12 -4.03
CA LYS A 110 -10.58 7.82 -5.26
C LYS A 110 -11.04 9.27 -5.27
N GLY A 111 -10.06 10.18 -5.18
CA GLY A 111 -10.24 11.61 -5.47
C GLY A 111 -10.88 12.44 -4.36
N LEU A 112 -10.90 11.96 -3.11
CA LEU A 112 -11.38 12.79 -1.99
C LEU A 112 -10.40 13.94 -1.69
N HIS A 113 -9.11 13.63 -1.60
CA HIS A 113 -8.05 14.61 -1.38
C HIS A 113 -7.00 14.56 -2.50
N PRO A 114 -6.21 15.64 -2.73
CA PRO A 114 -5.09 15.65 -3.66
C PRO A 114 -4.17 14.43 -3.54
N CYS A 115 -3.91 13.95 -2.31
CA CYS A 115 -3.08 12.78 -2.08
C CYS A 115 -3.67 11.45 -2.58
N ASP A 116 -4.96 11.38 -2.88
CA ASP A 116 -5.62 10.19 -3.43
C ASP A 116 -5.64 10.17 -4.96
N SER A 117 -5.10 11.24 -5.56
CA SER A 117 -4.83 11.31 -6.98
C SER A 117 -3.43 10.75 -7.27
N ARG A 118 -3.34 10.01 -8.37
CA ARG A 118 -2.12 9.33 -8.80
C ARG A 118 -1.40 10.17 -9.86
N ARG A 119 -0.07 10.16 -9.86
CA ARG A 119 0.75 10.62 -10.99
C ARG A 119 0.45 9.82 -12.27
N SER A 120 0.84 10.35 -13.42
CA SER A 120 0.63 9.66 -14.69
C SER A 120 1.32 8.30 -14.71
N ARG A 121 0.81 7.37 -15.52
CA ARG A 121 1.39 6.02 -15.61
C ARG A 121 2.82 6.07 -16.12
N GLU A 122 3.12 6.98 -17.03
CA GLU A 122 4.45 7.16 -17.64
C GLU A 122 5.49 7.52 -16.58
N ILE A 123 5.14 8.46 -15.68
CA ILE A 123 6.00 8.86 -14.57
C ILE A 123 6.26 7.67 -13.63
N LEU A 124 5.19 6.95 -13.25
CA LEU A 124 5.33 5.82 -12.34
C LEU A 124 6.02 4.61 -12.96
N GLN A 125 5.84 4.39 -14.27
CA GLN A 125 6.53 3.34 -15.02
C GLN A 125 8.01 3.62 -15.12
N ALA A 126 8.42 4.89 -15.23
CA ALA A 126 9.83 5.27 -15.21
C ALA A 126 10.46 5.06 -13.82
N GLU A 127 9.74 5.36 -12.73
CA GLU A 127 10.24 5.20 -11.36
C GLU A 127 10.16 3.75 -10.83
N TYR A 128 9.13 3.01 -11.20
CA TYR A 128 8.80 1.66 -10.68
C TYR A 128 8.50 0.68 -11.83
N PRO A 129 9.45 0.44 -12.74
CA PRO A 129 9.18 -0.29 -13.98
C PRO A 129 8.71 -1.73 -13.75
N ASP A 130 9.25 -2.39 -12.72
CA ASP A 130 8.94 -3.77 -12.35
C ASP A 130 7.54 -3.96 -11.79
N VAL A 131 6.97 -2.92 -11.17
CA VAL A 131 5.63 -2.97 -10.57
C VAL A 131 4.56 -2.50 -11.55
N MET A 132 4.85 -1.41 -12.27
CA MET A 132 3.87 -0.75 -13.13
C MET A 132 3.67 -1.45 -14.49
N ALA A 133 4.63 -2.28 -14.93
CA ALA A 133 4.51 -3.05 -16.17
C ALA A 133 3.28 -3.97 -16.19
N ALA A 134 2.86 -4.47 -15.03
CA ALA A 134 1.70 -5.34 -14.85
C ALA A 134 0.46 -4.59 -14.33
N SER A 135 0.37 -3.27 -14.54
CA SER A 135 -0.81 -2.49 -14.16
C SER A 135 -2.01 -2.79 -15.08
N CYS A 136 -3.15 -3.12 -14.47
CA CYS A 136 -4.43 -3.25 -15.16
C CYS A 136 -5.17 -1.92 -15.03
N ASP A 137 -5.10 -1.08 -16.06
CA ASP A 137 -5.93 0.11 -16.16
C ASP A 137 -7.31 -0.27 -16.73
N SER A 138 -8.35 0.37 -16.19
CA SER A 138 -9.69 0.46 -16.82
C SER A 138 -9.76 1.71 -17.66
#